data_AF-A0A2E9M255-F1
#
_entry.id   AF-A0A2E9M255-F1
#
_cell.length_a   1.000
_cell.length_b   1.000
_cell.length_c   1.000
_cell.angle_alpha   90.00
_cell.angle_beta   90.00
_cell.angle_gamma   90.00
#
_symmetry.space_group_name_H-M   'P 1'
#
loop_
_entity.id
_entity.type
_entity.pdbx_description
1 polymer ?
#
loop_
_entity_poly.entity_id
_entity_poly.type
_entity_poly.pdbx_seq_one_letter_code
_entity_poly.pdbx_strand_id
1 'polypeptide(L)'
;MDIEWEVIEPGKVLLGSDNRTVLFGGIGPKHEVKIDYQFEISKYPVKNNLSDKLILEGCEIASESEWSLAAKQQKIFGNDETEELSDRVNNSYWGKICDGRSFVSDNWIFGVGRRWEVGRCKGFQIEKNGNKSEYFRLVRNKIVLNESQKTNTLPSSPNKSKLLIEEILICFLAGIIPSFIWAYFNASPKYIYEGWLNLVFGGIFVGFFTILFWRPRTKTWLIKEI
;
A
#
# COMPACT_ATOMS: atom_id res chain seq x y z
N MET A 1 -13.70 31.50 -6.54
CA MET A 1 -13.35 30.84 -5.26
C MET A 1 -11.86 30.69 -5.30
N ASP A 2 -11.16 31.35 -4.38
CA ASP A 2 -9.72 31.19 -4.25
C ASP A 2 -9.45 29.86 -3.56
N ILE A 3 -8.56 29.06 -4.15
CA ILE A 3 -8.08 27.85 -3.52
C ILE A 3 -7.02 28.25 -2.50
N GLU A 4 -7.16 27.74 -1.29
CA GLU A 4 -6.14 27.86 -0.26
C GLU A 4 -5.04 26.83 -0.52
N TRP A 5 -3.79 27.31 -0.58
CA TRP A 5 -2.61 26.51 -0.85
C TRP A 5 -1.73 26.46 0.40
N GLU A 6 -1.22 25.28 0.68
CA GLU A 6 -0.35 25.02 1.83
C GLU A 6 1.02 24.59 1.32
N VAL A 7 2.07 25.22 1.83
CA VAL A 7 3.45 24.88 1.49
C VAL A 7 3.84 23.63 2.27
N ILE A 8 4.31 22.59 1.59
CA ILE A 8 4.76 21.33 2.17
C ILE A 8 6.28 21.29 2.15
N GLU A 9 6.88 21.12 3.33
CA GLU A 9 8.33 21.00 3.45
C GLU A 9 8.79 19.60 3.00
N PRO A 10 10.02 19.46 2.46
CA PRO A 10 10.61 18.16 2.18
C PRO A 10 10.57 17.22 3.38
N GLY A 11 10.50 15.92 3.13
CA GLY A 11 10.46 14.95 4.20
C GLY A 11 10.27 13.52 3.74
N LYS A 12 10.06 12.63 4.72
CA LYS A 12 9.92 11.19 4.50
C LYS A 12 8.55 10.70 4.95
N VAL A 13 7.99 9.77 4.20
CA VAL A 13 6.73 9.08 4.52
C VAL A 13 6.87 7.59 4.32
N LEU A 14 6.07 6.82 5.07
CA LEU A 14 5.95 5.38 4.87
C LEU A 14 4.65 5.08 4.15
N LEU A 15 4.75 4.36 3.03
CA LEU A 15 3.61 3.88 2.24
C LEU A 15 3.56 2.36 2.22
N GLY A 16 2.40 1.82 1.83
CA GLY A 16 2.17 0.39 1.70
C GLY A 16 2.10 -0.38 3.02
N SER A 17 1.96 -1.69 2.90
CA SER A 17 1.76 -2.63 4.00
C SER A 17 2.86 -3.68 4.08
N ASP A 18 3.27 -4.03 5.30
CA ASP A 18 4.13 -5.18 5.59
C ASP A 18 3.31 -6.42 5.96
N ASN A 19 2.01 -6.26 6.19
CA ASN A 19 1.07 -7.31 6.50
C ASN A 19 0.56 -7.99 5.21
N ARG A 20 0.74 -9.32 5.14
CA ARG A 20 0.37 -10.19 4.01
C ARG A 20 -0.96 -10.92 4.18
N THR A 21 -1.69 -10.65 5.27
CA THR A 21 -2.96 -11.34 5.53
C THR A 21 -4.05 -10.91 4.57
N VAL A 22 -5.02 -11.76 4.27
CA VAL A 22 -6.13 -11.42 3.36
C VAL A 22 -7.06 -10.36 3.97
N LEU A 23 -7.41 -10.47 5.25
CA LEU A 23 -8.42 -9.60 5.86
C LEU A 23 -7.87 -8.25 6.35
N PHE A 24 -6.62 -8.23 6.79
CA PHE A 24 -6.01 -7.05 7.43
C PHE A 24 -4.77 -6.54 6.68
N GLY A 25 -4.41 -7.19 5.57
CA GLY A 25 -3.27 -6.79 4.76
C GLY A 25 -3.64 -5.66 3.81
N GLY A 26 -2.69 -4.77 3.59
CA GLY A 26 -2.76 -3.77 2.53
C GLY A 26 -1.81 -4.09 1.39
N ILE A 27 -1.72 -3.16 0.44
CA ILE A 27 -0.86 -3.28 -0.72
C ILE A 27 0.60 -3.13 -0.30
N GLY A 28 1.40 -4.16 -0.56
CA GLY A 28 2.82 -4.17 -0.23
C GLY A 28 3.73 -3.76 -1.39
N PRO A 29 5.04 -3.64 -1.12
CA PRO A 29 5.65 -3.72 0.21
C PRO A 29 5.50 -2.40 0.98
N LYS A 30 5.69 -2.44 2.30
CA LYS A 30 5.89 -1.23 3.09
C LYS A 30 7.24 -0.60 2.77
N HIS A 31 7.25 0.69 2.44
CA HIS A 31 8.44 1.37 1.98
C HIS A 31 8.46 2.85 2.37
N GLU A 32 9.67 3.39 2.50
CA GLU A 32 9.91 4.81 2.72
C GLU A 32 10.01 5.52 1.38
N VAL A 33 9.33 6.65 1.27
CA VAL A 33 9.45 7.62 0.18
C VAL A 33 10.08 8.88 0.75
N LYS A 34 11.12 9.37 0.10
CA LYS A 34 11.79 10.63 0.46
C LYS A 34 11.47 11.66 -0.61
N ILE A 35 10.84 12.75 -0.19
CA ILE A 35 10.46 13.87 -1.05
C ILE A 35 11.42 15.02 -0.73
N ASP A 36 12.29 15.35 -1.69
CA ASP A 36 13.36 16.34 -1.52
C ASP A 36 13.06 17.70 -2.17
N TYR A 37 11.81 17.90 -2.57
CA TYR A 37 11.31 19.16 -3.06
C TYR A 37 10.25 19.71 -2.11
N GLN A 38 10.25 21.03 -1.98
CA GLN A 38 9.11 21.76 -1.44
C GLN A 38 8.04 21.86 -2.53
N PHE A 39 6.77 21.85 -2.16
CA PHE A 39 5.68 22.05 -3.10
C PHE A 39 4.48 22.69 -2.40
N GLU A 40 3.57 23.30 -3.17
CA GLU A 40 2.28 23.73 -2.66
C GLU A 40 1.22 22.68 -2.96
N ILE A 41 0.30 22.44 -2.03
CA ILE A 41 -0.84 21.54 -2.19
C ILE A 41 -2.14 22.23 -1.80
N SER A 42 -3.25 21.90 -2.48
CA SER A 42 -4.55 22.44 -2.12
C SER A 42 -4.97 21.94 -0.74
N LYS A 43 -5.30 22.87 0.17
CA LYS A 43 -5.66 22.55 1.55
C LYS A 43 -6.89 21.64 1.65
N TYR A 44 -7.86 21.87 0.76
CA TYR A 44 -9.09 21.09 0.61
C TYR A 44 -9.14 20.39 -0.76
N PRO A 45 -9.94 19.32 -0.92
CA PRO A 45 -10.18 18.71 -2.22
C PRO A 45 -10.83 19.70 -3.18
N VAL A 46 -10.42 19.70 -4.43
CA VAL A 46 -10.88 20.61 -5.48
C VAL A 46 -11.84 19.88 -6.40
N LYS A 47 -12.98 20.49 -6.71
CA LYS A 47 -13.96 19.91 -7.64
C LYS A 47 -13.37 19.73 -9.04
N ASN A 48 -13.82 18.69 -9.72
CA ASN A 48 -13.36 18.25 -11.03
C ASN A 48 -13.35 19.36 -12.10
N ASN A 49 -14.44 20.13 -12.22
CA ASN A 49 -14.56 21.23 -13.18
C ASN A 49 -13.53 22.36 -12.98
N LEU A 50 -13.13 22.62 -11.74
CA LEU A 50 -12.10 23.59 -11.39
C LEU A 50 -10.71 22.97 -11.51
N SER A 51 -10.58 21.70 -11.16
CA SER A 51 -9.33 20.94 -11.29
C SER A 51 -8.86 20.88 -12.73
N ASP A 52 -9.76 20.58 -13.68
CA ASP A 52 -9.42 20.51 -15.10
C ASP A 52 -8.85 21.85 -15.62
N LYS A 53 -9.35 23.00 -15.13
CA LYS A 53 -8.83 24.32 -15.50
C LYS A 53 -7.43 24.56 -14.93
N LEU A 54 -7.23 24.25 -13.65
CA LEU A 54 -5.96 24.47 -12.97
C LEU A 54 -4.85 23.55 -13.46
N ILE A 55 -5.22 22.34 -13.90
CA ILE A 55 -4.29 21.42 -14.55
C ILE A 55 -3.77 22.01 -15.86
N LEU A 56 -4.65 22.66 -16.66
CA LEU A 56 -4.23 23.37 -17.86
C LEU A 56 -3.33 24.58 -17.56
N GLU A 57 -3.47 25.17 -16.38
CA GLU A 57 -2.62 26.26 -15.88
C GLU A 57 -1.29 25.77 -15.26
N GLY A 58 -1.03 24.46 -15.28
CA GLY A 58 0.24 23.86 -14.84
C GLY A 58 0.22 23.22 -13.45
N CYS A 59 -0.95 23.09 -12.80
CA CYS A 59 -1.08 22.25 -11.61
C CYS A 59 -1.07 20.76 -11.99
N GLU A 60 -0.69 19.91 -11.04
CA GLU A 60 -0.73 18.45 -11.19
C GLU A 60 -1.66 17.84 -10.13
N ILE A 61 -2.17 16.64 -10.38
CA ILE A 61 -2.89 15.87 -9.36
C ILE A 61 -1.86 15.26 -8.40
N ALA A 62 -2.05 15.49 -7.10
CA ALA A 62 -1.16 15.00 -6.06
C ALA A 62 -0.95 13.48 -6.15
N SER A 63 0.29 13.04 -5.98
CA SER A 63 0.60 11.62 -5.79
C SER A 63 0.19 11.17 -4.39
N GLU A 64 0.09 9.85 -4.19
CA GLU A 64 -0.08 9.25 -2.86
C GLU A 64 1.04 9.68 -1.90
N SER A 65 2.26 9.83 -2.42
CA SER A 65 3.41 10.21 -1.63
C SER A 65 3.31 11.67 -1.16
N GLU A 66 3.01 12.59 -2.07
CA GLU A 66 2.83 14.02 -1.79
C GLU A 66 1.67 14.24 -0.82
N TRP A 67 0.53 13.60 -1.09
CA TRP A 67 -0.65 13.63 -0.23
C TRP A 67 -0.32 13.12 1.18
N SER A 68 0.40 12.00 1.28
CA SER A 68 0.73 11.40 2.59
C SER A 68 1.70 12.27 3.39
N LEU A 69 2.60 13.00 2.72
CA LEU A 69 3.51 13.94 3.38
C LEU A 69 2.75 15.14 3.90
N ALA A 70 1.86 15.71 3.09
CA ALA A 70 0.99 16.81 3.49
C ALA A 70 0.09 16.43 4.67
N ALA A 71 -0.51 15.23 4.63
CA ALA A 71 -1.31 14.69 5.73
C ALA A 71 -0.48 14.50 7.01
N LYS A 72 0.74 13.96 6.90
CA LYS A 72 1.68 13.81 8.03
C LYS A 72 2.05 15.16 8.66
N GLN A 73 2.17 16.21 7.86
CA GLN A 73 2.41 17.59 8.33
C GLN A 73 1.14 18.29 8.83
N GLN A 74 -0.02 17.63 8.79
CA GLN A 74 -1.32 18.17 9.23
C GLN A 74 -1.74 19.44 8.47
N LYS A 75 -1.39 19.53 7.17
CA LYS A 75 -1.66 20.70 6.33
C LYS A 75 -2.85 20.54 5.38
N ILE A 76 -3.39 19.33 5.24
CA ILE A 76 -4.53 19.07 4.36
C ILE A 76 -5.72 18.51 5.13
N PHE A 77 -6.90 18.87 4.64
CA PHE A 77 -8.18 18.55 5.28
C PHE A 77 -9.21 18.18 4.20
N GLY A 78 -10.36 17.67 4.63
CA GLY A 78 -11.52 17.35 3.80
C GLY A 78 -12.76 17.20 4.69
N ASN A 79 -13.92 17.25 4.07
CA ASN A 79 -15.24 17.16 4.67
C ASN A 79 -16.13 16.19 3.87
N ASP A 80 -15.98 14.89 4.15
CA ASP A 80 -16.74 13.79 3.55
C ASP A 80 -16.59 13.61 2.03
N GLU A 81 -15.55 14.20 1.41
CA GLU A 81 -15.26 13.97 -0.01
C GLU A 81 -14.42 12.70 -0.26
N THR A 82 -14.64 12.11 -1.43
CA THR A 82 -13.72 11.12 -2.01
C THR A 82 -12.90 11.79 -3.09
N GLU A 83 -11.59 11.81 -2.91
CA GLU A 83 -10.66 12.37 -3.88
C GLU A 83 -9.80 11.30 -4.53
N GLU A 84 -9.45 11.53 -5.77
CA GLU A 84 -8.56 10.68 -6.54
C GLU A 84 -7.16 11.30 -6.64
N LEU A 85 -6.15 10.45 -6.50
CA LEU A 85 -4.74 10.78 -6.62
C LEU A 85 -4.20 10.30 -7.98
N SER A 86 -3.01 10.73 -8.34
CA SER A 86 -2.42 10.41 -9.64
C SER A 86 -1.85 8.98 -9.76
N ASP A 87 -1.66 8.26 -8.66
CA ASP A 87 -1.14 6.89 -8.68
C ASP A 87 -2.13 5.89 -9.32
N ARG A 88 -1.58 4.94 -10.08
CA ARG A 88 -2.26 3.86 -10.79
C ARG A 88 -1.52 2.54 -10.51
N VAL A 89 -2.16 1.64 -9.77
CA VAL A 89 -1.46 0.52 -9.13
C VAL A 89 -1.97 -0.83 -9.65
N ASN A 90 -1.06 -1.81 -9.76
CA ASN A 90 -1.37 -3.20 -10.09
C ASN A 90 -1.09 -4.10 -8.87
N ASN A 91 -1.94 -4.02 -7.84
CA ASN A 91 -1.89 -4.81 -6.60
C ASN A 91 -0.55 -4.82 -5.84
N SER A 92 0.39 -3.93 -6.17
CA SER A 92 1.74 -3.92 -5.61
C SER A 92 2.47 -2.62 -5.92
N TYR A 93 3.35 -2.19 -5.01
CA TYR A 93 4.28 -1.08 -5.22
C TYR A 93 5.69 -1.51 -5.68
N TRP A 94 5.96 -2.80 -5.89
CA TRP A 94 7.26 -3.25 -6.42
C TRP A 94 7.61 -2.50 -7.73
N GLY A 95 8.86 -2.05 -7.83
CA GLY A 95 9.33 -1.21 -8.93
C GLY A 95 9.02 0.29 -8.80
N LYS A 96 8.30 0.74 -7.76
CA LYS A 96 8.02 2.17 -7.53
C LYS A 96 9.31 2.95 -7.23
N ILE A 97 9.43 4.12 -7.85
CA ILE A 97 10.45 5.14 -7.51
C ILE A 97 9.99 5.86 -6.24
N CYS A 98 10.89 5.99 -5.27
CA CYS A 98 10.61 6.47 -3.91
C CYS A 98 11.03 7.95 -3.74
N ASP A 99 10.71 8.80 -4.72
CA ASP A 99 11.08 10.23 -4.78
C ASP A 99 9.89 11.19 -4.64
N GLY A 100 8.67 10.66 -4.46
CA GLY A 100 7.45 11.45 -4.35
C GLY A 100 6.61 11.51 -5.62
N ARG A 101 7.14 11.13 -6.79
CA ARG A 101 6.35 11.13 -8.03
C ARG A 101 5.25 10.07 -8.01
N SER A 102 4.24 10.28 -8.85
CA SER A 102 3.13 9.35 -9.04
C SER A 102 3.63 8.00 -9.54
N PHE A 103 3.15 6.93 -8.93
CA PHE A 103 3.44 5.58 -9.40
C PHE A 103 2.37 5.13 -10.38
N VAL A 104 2.76 4.90 -11.64
CA VAL A 104 1.86 4.44 -12.70
C VAL A 104 2.38 3.11 -13.24
N SER A 105 1.68 2.03 -12.92
CA SER A 105 1.96 0.70 -13.46
C SER A 105 1.33 0.54 -14.85
N ASP A 106 2.04 -0.10 -15.79
CA ASP A 106 1.55 -0.36 -17.15
C ASP A 106 0.19 -1.09 -17.15
N ASN A 107 0.09 -2.17 -16.36
CA ASN A 107 -1.11 -2.99 -16.21
C ASN A 107 -1.92 -2.65 -14.95
N TRP A 108 -2.09 -1.36 -14.64
CA TRP A 108 -2.83 -0.94 -13.45
C TRP A 108 -4.28 -1.44 -13.45
N ILE A 109 -4.78 -1.75 -12.25
CA ILE A 109 -6.12 -2.33 -12.00
C ILE A 109 -7.04 -1.32 -11.31
N PHE A 110 -6.49 -0.46 -10.44
CA PHE A 110 -7.23 0.58 -9.74
C PHE A 110 -6.37 1.86 -9.57
N GLY A 111 -7.04 3.00 -9.45
CA GLY A 111 -6.45 4.27 -9.03
C GLY A 111 -6.44 4.41 -7.51
N VAL A 112 -5.49 5.18 -6.98
CA VAL A 112 -5.44 5.45 -5.54
C VAL A 112 -6.37 6.62 -5.21
N GLY A 113 -7.25 6.42 -4.23
CA GLY A 113 -8.13 7.46 -3.71
C GLY A 113 -8.03 7.60 -2.19
N ARG A 114 -8.56 8.72 -1.69
CA ARG A 114 -8.67 9.04 -0.27
C ARG A 114 -10.11 9.44 0.02
N ARG A 115 -10.71 8.81 1.02
CA ARG A 115 -12.05 9.15 1.50
C ARG A 115 -11.95 9.82 2.85
N TRP A 116 -12.41 11.06 2.90
CA TRP A 116 -12.60 11.79 4.14
C TRP A 116 -13.91 11.32 4.77
N GLU A 117 -13.88 11.11 6.08
CA GLU A 117 -15.03 10.82 6.94
C GLU A 117 -14.80 11.65 8.21
N VAL A 118 -15.72 12.52 8.64
CA VAL A 118 -15.63 13.37 9.86
C VAL A 118 -14.37 13.13 10.74
N GLY A 119 -13.30 13.90 10.45
CA GLY A 119 -12.03 13.88 11.21
C GLY A 119 -11.06 12.72 10.94
N ARG A 120 -11.34 11.84 9.97
CA ARG A 120 -10.52 10.70 9.57
C ARG A 120 -10.40 10.64 8.05
N CYS A 121 -9.30 10.06 7.57
CA CYS A 121 -9.14 9.74 6.17
C CYS A 121 -8.76 8.28 6.02
N LYS A 122 -9.39 7.59 5.07
CA LYS A 122 -9.09 6.19 4.72
C LYS A 122 -8.61 6.09 3.27
N GLY A 123 -7.78 5.10 3.01
CA GLY A 123 -7.46 4.70 1.63
C GLY A 123 -8.69 4.13 0.94
N PHE A 124 -8.87 4.48 -0.33
CA PHE A 124 -9.95 4.01 -1.18
C PHE A 124 -9.37 3.61 -2.54
N GLN A 125 -9.94 2.59 -3.17
CA GLN A 125 -9.52 2.14 -4.51
C GLN A 125 -10.52 2.67 -5.53
N ILE A 126 -10.04 3.41 -6.52
CA ILE A 126 -10.84 3.95 -7.62
C ILE A 126 -10.85 2.93 -8.75
N GLU A 127 -12.04 2.52 -9.17
CA GLU A 127 -12.21 1.56 -10.26
C GLU A 127 -11.70 2.11 -11.59
N LYS A 128 -10.96 1.29 -12.34
CA LYS A 128 -10.35 1.69 -13.61
C LYS A 128 -11.34 2.20 -14.67
N ASN A 129 -12.52 1.58 -14.73
CA ASN A 129 -13.58 1.92 -15.68
C ASN A 129 -14.79 2.57 -14.97
N GLY A 130 -14.58 3.11 -13.77
CA GLY A 130 -15.62 3.78 -13.00
C GLY A 130 -15.92 5.19 -13.50
N ASN A 131 -16.87 5.86 -12.84
CA ASN A 131 -17.12 7.28 -13.07
C ASN A 131 -15.90 8.12 -12.68
N LYS A 132 -15.67 9.23 -13.40
CA LYS A 132 -14.62 10.20 -13.05
C LYS A 132 -14.86 10.72 -11.64
N SER A 133 -13.81 10.76 -10.83
CA SER A 133 -13.90 11.28 -9.47
C SER A 133 -14.35 12.74 -9.45
N GLU A 134 -15.16 13.10 -8.46
CA GLU A 134 -15.68 14.46 -8.32
C GLU A 134 -14.64 15.43 -7.74
N TYR A 135 -13.70 14.92 -6.94
CA TYR A 135 -12.69 15.71 -6.26
C TYR A 135 -11.28 15.22 -6.53
N PHE A 136 -10.34 16.16 -6.59
CA PHE A 136 -8.91 15.91 -6.74
C PHE A 136 -8.13 16.78 -5.77
N ARG A 137 -6.95 16.31 -5.38
CA ARG A 137 -5.97 17.12 -4.66
C ARG A 137 -4.96 17.64 -5.67
N LEU A 138 -4.69 18.94 -5.66
CA LEU A 138 -3.77 19.55 -6.63
C LEU A 138 -2.46 19.95 -5.97
N VAL A 139 -1.36 19.81 -6.70
CA VAL A 139 -0.02 20.28 -6.33
C VAL A 139 0.54 21.22 -7.39
N ARG A 140 1.39 22.17 -6.97
CA ARG A 140 2.09 23.11 -7.85
C ARG A 140 3.40 23.59 -7.24
N ASN A 141 4.14 24.42 -7.98
CA ASN A 141 5.35 25.10 -7.52
C ASN A 141 6.36 24.16 -6.86
N LYS A 142 6.68 23.04 -7.53
CA LYS A 142 7.67 22.07 -7.02
C LYS A 142 9.07 22.66 -7.14
N ILE A 143 9.75 22.84 -6.01
CA ILE A 143 11.09 23.41 -5.92
C ILE A 143 12.01 22.35 -5.33
N VAL A 144 12.90 21.79 -6.16
CA VAL A 144 13.91 20.82 -5.72
C VAL A 144 14.94 21.53 -4.85
N LEU A 145 15.07 21.12 -3.59
CA LEU A 145 16.04 21.73 -2.66
C LEU A 145 17.38 21.00 -2.66
N ASN A 146 17.43 19.73 -3.11
CA ASN A 146 18.63 18.92 -3.17
C ASN A 146 18.71 18.14 -4.49
N GLU A 147 19.63 18.51 -5.39
CA GLU A 147 19.84 17.83 -6.69
C GLU A 147 20.69 16.54 -6.59
N SER A 148 21.35 16.30 -5.46
CA SER A 148 22.40 15.28 -5.31
C SER A 148 21.88 13.85 -5.07
N GLN A 149 20.56 13.62 -5.05
CA GLN A 149 20.00 12.33 -4.64
C GLN A 149 19.86 11.33 -5.78
N LYS A 150 20.43 10.14 -5.53
CA LYS A 150 20.18 8.94 -6.31
C LYS A 150 18.72 8.52 -6.13
N THR A 151 17.98 8.39 -7.22
CA THR A 151 16.62 7.87 -7.20
C THR A 151 16.61 6.47 -6.59
N ASN A 152 15.91 6.32 -5.47
CA ASN A 152 15.75 5.03 -4.82
C ASN A 152 14.52 4.34 -5.40
N THR A 153 14.72 3.20 -6.03
CA THR A 153 13.63 2.41 -6.61
C THR A 153 13.49 1.11 -5.85
N LEU A 154 12.24 0.71 -5.58
CA LEU A 154 11.97 -0.60 -5.02
C LEU A 154 12.45 -1.69 -6.00
N PRO A 155 12.84 -2.88 -5.49
CA PRO A 155 13.04 -4.04 -6.35
C PRO A 155 11.83 -4.30 -7.22
N SER A 156 12.05 -4.89 -8.40
CA SER A 156 10.97 -5.22 -9.34
C SER A 156 10.00 -6.29 -8.81
N SER A 157 10.40 -7.09 -7.83
CA SER A 157 9.57 -8.17 -7.30
C SER A 157 10.01 -8.61 -5.89
N PRO A 158 9.14 -9.29 -5.13
CA PRO A 158 9.51 -9.87 -3.84
C PRO A 158 10.41 -11.09 -4.02
N ASN A 159 11.15 -11.47 -2.97
CA ASN A 159 11.88 -12.74 -2.95
C ASN A 159 10.89 -13.91 -2.80
N LYS A 160 10.45 -14.45 -3.94
CA LYS A 160 9.45 -15.54 -4.01
C LYS A 160 9.91 -16.82 -3.31
N SER A 161 11.19 -17.19 -3.44
CA SER A 161 11.74 -18.40 -2.81
C SER A 161 11.67 -18.32 -1.29
N LYS A 162 12.02 -17.17 -0.72
CA LYS A 162 11.90 -16.94 0.72
C LYS A 162 10.46 -17.06 1.20
N LEU A 163 9.52 -16.44 0.47
CA LEU A 163 8.10 -16.52 0.80
C LEU A 163 7.58 -17.97 0.72
N LEU A 164 7.97 -18.72 -0.31
CA LEU A 164 7.57 -20.13 -0.44
C LEU A 164 8.06 -20.98 0.74
N ILE A 165 9.31 -20.80 1.17
CA ILE A 165 9.86 -21.50 2.34
C ILE A 165 9.09 -21.12 3.61
N GLU A 166 8.76 -19.83 3.80
CA GLU A 166 7.94 -19.39 4.92
C GLU A 166 6.57 -20.10 4.93
N GLU A 167 5.89 -20.21 3.78
CA GLU A 167 4.59 -20.90 3.70
C GLU A 167 4.71 -22.40 3.98
N ILE A 168 5.77 -23.06 3.51
CA ILE A 168 6.03 -24.48 3.81
C ILE A 168 6.22 -24.67 5.33
N LEU A 169 7.01 -23.80 5.97
CA LEU A 169 7.24 -23.86 7.41
C LEU A 169 5.96 -23.60 8.20
N ILE A 170 5.11 -22.66 7.77
CA ILE A 170 3.83 -22.39 8.41
C ILE A 170 2.90 -23.60 8.29
N CYS A 171 2.77 -24.19 7.09
CA CYS A 171 1.97 -25.39 6.90
C CYS A 171 2.44 -26.55 7.76
N PHE A 172 3.75 -26.69 7.93
CA PHE A 172 4.32 -27.73 8.77
C PHE A 172 4.06 -27.49 10.26
N LEU A 173 4.37 -26.28 10.77
CA LEU A 173 4.33 -25.95 12.19
C LEU A 173 2.93 -25.66 12.73
N ALA A 174 2.10 -24.96 11.97
CA ALA A 174 0.75 -24.57 12.39
C ALA A 174 -0.35 -25.52 11.88
N GLY A 175 0.00 -26.41 10.96
CA GLY A 175 -0.93 -27.33 10.32
C GLY A 175 -0.62 -28.79 10.62
N ILE A 176 0.40 -29.33 9.97
CA ILE A 176 0.72 -30.76 9.99
C ILE A 176 1.06 -31.25 11.39
N ILE A 177 2.01 -30.61 12.08
CA ILE A 177 2.40 -31.02 13.44
C ILE A 177 1.20 -31.03 14.40
N PRO A 178 0.41 -29.94 14.51
CA PRO A 178 -0.81 -29.94 15.33
C PRO A 178 -1.80 -31.05 14.97
N SER A 179 -1.99 -31.36 13.69
CA SER A 179 -2.86 -32.45 13.25
C SER A 179 -2.40 -33.81 13.79
N PHE A 180 -1.10 -34.11 13.72
CA PHE A 180 -0.56 -35.36 14.26
C PHE A 180 -0.58 -35.41 15.78
N ILE A 181 -0.28 -34.29 16.45
CA ILE A 181 -0.39 -34.18 17.91
C ILE A 181 -1.84 -34.47 18.34
N TRP A 182 -2.81 -33.84 17.68
CA TRP A 182 -4.22 -34.06 17.99
C TRP A 182 -4.63 -35.52 17.79
N ALA A 183 -4.25 -36.13 16.66
CA ALA A 183 -4.56 -37.52 16.37
C ALA A 183 -3.90 -38.50 17.35
N TYR A 184 -2.68 -38.20 17.80
CA TYR A 184 -1.98 -39.03 18.80
C TYR A 184 -2.75 -39.17 20.11
N PHE A 185 -3.39 -38.09 20.58
CA PHE A 185 -4.16 -38.11 21.83
C PHE A 185 -5.62 -38.54 21.65
N ASN A 186 -6.21 -38.39 20.46
CA ASN A 186 -7.66 -38.52 20.27
C ASN A 186 -8.08 -39.61 19.28
N ALA A 187 -7.16 -40.15 18.46
CA ALA A 187 -7.47 -41.14 17.44
C ALA A 187 -6.85 -42.50 17.74
N SER A 188 -7.36 -43.55 17.08
CA SER A 188 -6.77 -44.88 17.20
C SER A 188 -5.39 -44.94 16.50
N PRO A 189 -4.45 -45.78 16.98
CA PRO A 189 -3.17 -45.98 16.30
C PRO A 189 -3.32 -46.40 14.83
N LYS A 190 -4.35 -47.20 14.53
CA LYS A 190 -4.69 -47.62 13.16
C LYS A 190 -5.04 -46.43 12.27
N TYR A 191 -5.77 -45.45 12.80
CA TYR A 191 -6.11 -44.23 12.06
C TYR A 191 -4.86 -43.42 11.69
N ILE A 192 -3.87 -43.33 12.57
CA ILE A 192 -2.62 -42.62 12.25
C ILE A 192 -1.85 -43.37 11.17
N TYR A 193 -1.76 -44.70 11.24
CA TYR A 193 -0.99 -45.50 10.27
C TYR A 193 -1.64 -45.54 8.88
N GLU A 194 -2.96 -45.69 8.80
CA GLU A 194 -3.68 -45.80 7.52
C GLU A 194 -4.11 -44.43 6.98
N GLY A 195 -4.41 -43.48 7.87
CA GLY A 195 -4.97 -42.17 7.56
C GLY A 195 -3.97 -41.01 7.60
N TRP A 196 -2.65 -41.27 7.69
CA TRP A 196 -1.63 -40.21 7.80
C TRP A 196 -1.71 -39.17 6.66
N LEU A 197 -2.08 -39.58 5.44
CA LEU A 197 -2.27 -38.65 4.32
C LEU A 197 -3.37 -37.62 4.63
N ASN A 198 -4.47 -38.04 5.24
CA ASN A 198 -5.56 -37.13 5.62
C ASN A 198 -5.09 -36.12 6.67
N LEU A 199 -4.23 -36.55 7.61
CA LEU A 199 -3.63 -35.66 8.61
C LEU A 199 -2.70 -34.63 7.97
N VAL A 200 -1.90 -35.05 6.98
CA VAL A 200 -1.03 -34.15 6.21
C VAL A 200 -1.86 -33.15 5.42
N PHE A 201 -2.81 -33.60 4.61
CA PHE A 201 -3.65 -32.71 3.80
C PHE A 201 -4.50 -31.77 4.65
N GLY A 202 -5.09 -32.27 5.73
CA GLY A 202 -5.81 -31.44 6.70
C GLY A 202 -4.90 -30.40 7.35
N GLY A 203 -3.68 -30.78 7.71
CA GLY A 203 -2.66 -29.86 8.21
C GLY A 203 -2.28 -28.77 7.19
N ILE A 204 -2.01 -29.15 5.93
CA ILE A 204 -1.71 -28.18 4.86
C ILE A 204 -2.87 -27.19 4.69
N PHE A 205 -4.11 -27.68 4.71
CA PHE A 205 -5.29 -26.84 4.61
C PHE A 205 -5.35 -25.84 5.78
N VAL A 206 -5.24 -26.30 7.02
CA VAL A 206 -5.23 -25.42 8.21
C VAL A 206 -4.10 -24.38 8.11
N GLY A 207 -2.89 -24.82 7.79
CA GLY A 207 -1.73 -23.94 7.64
C GLY A 207 -1.90 -22.88 6.55
N PHE A 208 -2.49 -23.24 5.42
CA PHE A 208 -2.84 -22.29 4.37
C PHE A 208 -3.88 -21.28 4.86
N PHE A 209 -4.97 -21.74 5.50
CA PHE A 209 -6.05 -20.90 6.01
C PHE A 209 -5.62 -19.87 7.04
N THR A 210 -4.52 -20.11 7.76
CA THR A 210 -3.98 -19.11 8.67
C THR A 210 -3.66 -17.78 7.97
N ILE A 211 -3.46 -17.73 6.64
CA ILE A 211 -3.22 -16.49 5.88
C ILE A 211 -4.37 -15.47 6.00
N LEU A 212 -5.59 -15.92 6.27
CA LEU A 212 -6.73 -15.04 6.45
C LEU A 212 -6.50 -14.06 7.60
N PHE A 213 -5.85 -14.53 8.67
CA PHE A 213 -5.73 -13.79 9.94
C PHE A 213 -4.29 -13.45 10.32
N TRP A 214 -3.33 -14.30 9.94
CA TRP A 214 -1.94 -14.17 10.38
C TRP A 214 -0.92 -14.61 9.35
N ARG A 215 0.08 -13.75 9.15
CA ARG A 215 1.35 -14.05 8.50
C ARG A 215 2.48 -13.27 9.17
N PRO A 216 3.72 -13.77 9.17
CA PRO A 216 4.88 -12.96 9.52
C PRO A 216 4.95 -11.67 8.68
N ARG A 217 5.25 -10.55 9.33
CA ARG A 217 5.38 -9.26 8.64
C ARG A 217 6.60 -9.27 7.72
N THR A 218 6.44 -8.65 6.56
CA THR A 218 7.53 -8.51 5.59
C THR A 218 8.47 -7.37 5.96
N LYS A 219 9.65 -7.38 5.33
CA LYS A 219 10.64 -6.31 5.51
C LYS A 219 10.09 -4.97 5.01
N THR A 220 10.22 -3.93 5.84
CA THR A 220 10.03 -2.54 5.40
C THR A 220 11.27 -2.05 4.64
N TRP A 221 11.06 -1.42 3.48
CA TRP A 221 12.12 -0.88 2.64
C TRP A 221 12.41 0.55 3.02
N LEU A 222 13.50 0.77 3.77
CA LEU A 222 13.96 2.09 4.15
C LEU A 222 15.00 2.59 3.15
N ILE A 223 14.96 3.89 2.85
CA ILE A 223 16.00 4.53 2.06
C ILE A 223 17.25 4.59 2.93
N LYS A 224 18.34 3.99 2.46
CA LYS A 224 19.63 4.12 3.12
C LYS A 224 20.15 5.52 2.88
N GLU A 225 20.34 6.29 3.94
CA GLU A 225 21.19 7.48 3.89
C GLU A 225 22.63 6.98 3.70
N ILE A 226 23.26 7.42 2.61
CA ILE A 226 24.68 7.18 2.34
C ILE A 226 25.44 8.37 2.90
#